data_AF-K2EYV8-F1
#
_entry.id   AF-K2EYV8-F1
#
_cell.length_a   1.000
_cell.length_b   1.000
_cell.length_c   1.000
_cell.angle_alpha   90.00
_cell.angle_beta   90.00
_cell.angle_gamma   90.00
#
_symmetry.space_group_name_H-M   'P 1'
#
loop_
_entity.id
_entity.type
_entity.pdbx_description
1 polymer ?
#
loop_
_entity_poly.entity_id
_entity_poly.type
_entity_poly.pdbx_seq_one_letter_code
_entity_poly.pdbx_strand_id
1 'polypeptide(L)'
;MKMEQPKFIKDFSKQESSEERTRLAQEIREKRTKYFDDKKSIEAKEQEKDETVKQLELLKSQIETYNDASFFVKIKDFFAIKKIEREFQSELGKQTSIEEELDKSITGRQDLDETKTMVASFYTNEKKKWAESPYSKEDIAQNFTEEHLSSLDLEDYIALLRRFPGEMVTHVTRQGLRDHYAMREHTAGYGEFQNAFKDIANDGRLRSPLGVKLASLEKNAAIAKYLNLDNVPEKEMALQELDHEYDIKEYSNKSAIHVAAEEVANAYYGSENGNEIFFAYPSAHIASQHYFSGQLEKSGNTWYNDQYLYTMDDKGLDINAGLVFIPERAKVDPRTGSQYEMGRDGKPVVNEELFYSLSNLLEDRDFTNWVKENNALETIARGTEEQKKRLEEKFRRQYLSYTDEMRGIIFNYNFLRQAIINEYEFSEIDKKRQEGIYDDSSIRHRQSMHFFLEHDLLMKTNQMFKKAENTITSKEYWEKYFAENPNKKPSKIIYYSGDPTKAMDDFKKKNGITKNYQEENFGFNENSTEINSPQIAAGMDRFKSIAKEVINDYYKNNQ
;
A
#
# COMPACT_ATOMS: atom_id res chain seq x y z
N MET A 1 17.03 -9.13 13.60
CA MET A 1 17.30 -8.49 12.30
C MET A 1 17.83 -9.54 11.35
N LYS A 2 17.23 -9.71 10.16
CA LYS A 2 17.78 -10.56 9.10
C LYS A 2 19.20 -10.08 8.81
N MET A 3 20.19 -10.97 8.95
CA MET A 3 21.57 -10.71 8.51
C MET A 3 21.73 -10.94 7.00
N GLU A 4 20.72 -11.49 6.34
CA GLU A 4 20.78 -11.83 4.94
C GLU A 4 20.62 -10.59 4.08
N GLN A 5 21.68 -10.26 3.34
CA GLN A 5 21.71 -9.14 2.43
C GLN A 5 21.07 -9.52 1.08
N PRO A 6 20.41 -8.57 0.40
CA PRO A 6 19.85 -8.82 -0.91
C PRO A 6 20.94 -9.24 -1.90
N LYS A 7 20.54 -10.09 -2.85
CA LYS A 7 21.47 -10.66 -3.83
C LYS A 7 22.18 -9.57 -4.63
N PHE A 8 21.47 -8.53 -5.06
CA PHE A 8 22.07 -7.43 -5.82
C PHE A 8 23.15 -6.66 -5.05
N ILE A 9 23.01 -6.45 -3.73
CA ILE A 9 24.08 -5.84 -2.90
C ILE A 9 25.27 -6.79 -2.76
N LYS A 10 25.03 -8.10 -2.60
CA LYS A 10 26.12 -9.09 -2.56
C LYS A 10 26.88 -9.14 -3.87
N ASP A 11 26.18 -9.09 -4.99
CA ASP A 11 26.77 -9.13 -6.33
C ASP A 11 27.50 -7.82 -6.66
N PHE A 12 26.95 -6.67 -6.29
CA PHE A 12 27.64 -5.39 -6.32
C PHE A 12 28.94 -5.42 -5.50
N SER A 13 28.89 -5.87 -4.25
CA SER A 13 30.08 -5.94 -3.38
C SER A 13 31.17 -6.90 -3.90
N LYS A 14 30.80 -7.91 -4.71
CA LYS A 14 31.76 -8.81 -5.38
C LYS A 14 32.48 -8.10 -6.52
N GLN A 15 31.79 -7.23 -7.24
CA GLN A 15 32.30 -6.55 -8.42
C GLN A 15 33.09 -5.31 -8.00
N GLU A 16 32.48 -4.42 -7.21
CA GLU A 16 33.01 -3.09 -6.91
C GLU A 16 33.89 -3.05 -5.65
N SER A 17 33.70 -3.99 -4.71
CA SER A 17 34.39 -4.01 -3.41
C SER A 17 35.16 -5.32 -3.17
N SER A 18 35.65 -5.97 -4.23
CA SER A 18 36.27 -7.31 -4.17
C SER A 18 37.45 -7.40 -3.20
N GLU A 19 38.35 -6.41 -3.21
CA GLU A 19 39.51 -6.33 -2.33
C GLU A 19 39.11 -6.12 -0.86
N GLU A 20 38.23 -5.15 -0.59
CA GLU A 20 37.73 -4.85 0.75
C GLU A 20 37.01 -6.06 1.35
N ARG A 21 36.19 -6.74 0.53
CA ARG A 21 35.49 -7.97 0.91
C ARG A 21 36.45 -9.11 1.24
N THR A 22 37.53 -9.25 0.47
CA THR A 22 38.55 -10.28 0.70
C THR A 22 39.31 -10.02 2.00
N ARG A 23 39.73 -8.77 2.22
CA ARG A 23 40.40 -8.34 3.46
C ARG A 23 39.52 -8.60 4.68
N LEU A 24 38.25 -8.18 4.62
CA LEU A 24 37.29 -8.41 5.71
C LEU A 24 37.09 -9.91 5.98
N ALA A 25 36.98 -10.73 4.93
CA ALA A 25 36.83 -12.17 5.08
C ALA A 25 38.06 -12.81 5.74
N GLN A 26 39.26 -12.33 5.44
CA GLN A 26 40.49 -12.75 6.11
C GLN A 26 40.47 -12.37 7.60
N GLU A 27 40.17 -11.12 7.93
CA GLU A 27 40.14 -10.64 9.31
C GLU A 27 39.10 -11.40 10.16
N ILE A 28 37.92 -11.68 9.60
CA ILE A 28 36.89 -12.50 10.26
C ILE A 28 37.40 -13.93 10.49
N ARG A 29 38.11 -14.51 9.52
CA ARG A 29 38.69 -15.86 9.69
C ARG A 29 39.72 -15.87 10.80
N GLU A 30 40.61 -14.90 10.85
CA GLU A 30 41.64 -14.78 11.89
C GLU A 30 41.01 -14.63 13.28
N LYS A 31 40.04 -13.74 13.46
CA LYS A 31 39.32 -13.57 14.74
C LYS A 31 38.57 -14.84 15.15
N ARG A 32 37.94 -15.54 14.20
CA ARG A 32 37.25 -16.82 14.49
C ARG A 32 38.21 -17.93 14.86
N THR A 33 39.32 -18.08 14.15
CA THR A 33 40.36 -19.07 14.47
C THR A 33 40.88 -18.83 15.88
N LYS A 34 41.25 -17.58 16.20
CA LYS A 34 41.69 -17.19 17.55
C LYS A 34 40.65 -17.54 18.62
N TYR A 35 39.39 -17.19 18.39
CA TYR A 35 38.31 -17.54 19.32
C TYR A 35 38.20 -19.05 19.59
N PHE A 36 38.26 -19.88 18.54
CA PHE A 36 38.12 -21.33 18.71
C PHE A 36 39.37 -21.97 19.33
N ASP A 37 40.56 -21.44 19.04
CA ASP A 37 41.80 -21.87 19.70
C ASP A 37 41.78 -21.51 21.19
N ASP A 38 41.38 -20.28 21.53
CA ASP A 38 41.22 -19.84 22.92
C ASP A 38 40.17 -20.69 23.64
N LYS A 39 39.02 -20.95 22.99
CA LYS A 39 37.97 -21.82 23.54
C LYS A 39 38.48 -23.22 23.84
N LYS A 40 39.23 -23.82 22.92
CA LYS A 40 39.80 -25.16 23.10
C LYS A 40 40.83 -25.18 24.23
N SER A 41 41.63 -24.11 24.37
CA SER A 41 42.57 -23.98 25.48
C SER A 41 41.84 -23.87 26.82
N ILE A 42 40.74 -23.11 26.89
CA ILE A 42 39.88 -23.00 28.08
C ILE A 42 39.25 -24.35 28.43
N GLU A 43 38.65 -25.05 27.45
CA GLU A 43 38.05 -26.37 27.66
C GLU A 43 39.08 -27.40 28.18
N ALA A 44 40.32 -27.36 27.67
CA ALA A 44 41.39 -28.21 28.17
C ALA A 44 41.80 -27.89 29.62
N LYS A 45 41.87 -26.60 29.98
CA LYS A 45 42.17 -26.16 31.35
C LYS A 45 41.04 -26.47 32.33
N GLU A 46 39.78 -26.40 31.89
CA GLU A 46 38.63 -26.83 32.69
C GLU A 46 38.69 -28.34 32.96
N GLN A 47 39.07 -29.16 31.97
CA GLN A 47 39.28 -30.59 32.18
C GLN A 47 40.44 -30.89 33.15
N GLU A 48 41.56 -30.18 33.01
CA GLU A 48 42.70 -30.31 33.93
C GLU A 48 42.32 -29.91 35.36
N LYS A 49 41.49 -28.85 35.51
CA LYS A 49 40.93 -28.45 36.80
C LYS A 49 40.08 -29.57 37.40
N ASP A 50 39.16 -30.16 36.63
CA ASP A 50 38.29 -31.23 37.11
C ASP A 50 39.06 -32.48 37.54
N GLU A 51 40.14 -32.82 36.81
CA GLU A 51 41.05 -33.91 37.21
C GLU A 51 41.80 -33.58 38.50
N THR A 52 42.31 -32.35 38.63
CA THR A 52 43.01 -31.88 39.84
C THR A 52 42.08 -31.90 41.05
N VAL A 53 40.82 -31.48 40.90
CA VAL A 53 39.81 -31.52 41.96
C VAL A 53 39.53 -32.96 42.41
N LYS A 54 39.37 -33.90 41.48
CA LYS A 54 39.20 -35.33 41.81
C LYS A 54 40.41 -35.89 42.57
N GLN A 55 41.63 -35.51 42.19
CA GLN A 55 42.83 -35.93 42.91
C GLN A 55 42.89 -35.34 44.32
N LEU A 56 42.52 -34.06 44.49
CA LEU A 56 42.43 -33.42 45.79
C LEU A 56 41.41 -34.09 46.71
N GLU A 57 40.23 -34.48 46.19
CA GLU A 57 39.22 -35.23 46.94
C GLU A 57 39.75 -36.60 47.40
N LEU A 58 40.46 -37.32 46.52
CA LEU A 58 41.07 -38.61 46.86
C LEU A 58 42.15 -38.46 47.95
N LEU A 59 43.07 -37.52 47.78
CA LEU A 59 44.14 -37.24 48.74
C LEU A 59 43.56 -36.80 50.10
N LYS A 60 42.50 -35.99 50.08
CA LYS A 60 41.78 -35.57 51.29
C LYS A 60 41.15 -36.75 52.02
N SER A 61 40.47 -37.65 51.30
CA SER A 61 39.90 -38.87 51.87
C SER A 61 40.97 -39.80 52.47
N GLN A 62 42.13 -39.90 51.82
CA GLN A 62 43.27 -40.65 52.37
C GLN A 62 43.77 -40.00 53.67
N ILE A 63 43.96 -38.69 53.70
CA ILE A 63 44.36 -37.95 54.91
C ILE A 63 43.36 -38.15 56.05
N GLU A 64 42.05 -38.06 55.77
CA GLU A 64 40.98 -38.30 56.74
C GLU A 64 41.01 -39.74 57.29
N THR A 65 41.17 -40.74 56.42
CA THR A 65 41.29 -42.15 56.82
C THR A 65 42.49 -42.39 57.73
N TYR A 66 43.64 -41.75 57.45
CA TYR A 66 44.81 -41.82 58.32
C TYR A 66 44.62 -41.04 59.63
N ASN A 67 43.88 -39.93 59.61
CA ASN A 67 43.53 -39.17 60.82
C ASN A 67 42.60 -39.94 61.76
N ASP A 68 41.83 -40.89 61.26
CA ASP A 68 41.00 -41.79 62.09
C ASP A 68 41.73 -43.05 62.57
N ALA A 69 42.97 -43.29 62.11
CA ALA A 69 43.75 -44.46 62.50
C ALA A 69 44.37 -44.37 63.91
N SER A 70 44.64 -45.53 64.52
CA SER A 70 45.26 -45.62 65.86
C SER A 70 46.69 -45.03 65.92
N PHE A 71 47.10 -44.55 67.10
CA PHE A 71 48.39 -43.86 67.31
C PHE A 71 49.63 -44.59 66.77
N PHE A 72 49.68 -45.92 66.90
CA PHE A 72 50.81 -46.73 66.41
C PHE A 72 50.87 -46.83 64.88
N VAL A 73 49.74 -46.77 64.19
CA VAL A 73 49.67 -46.75 62.71
C VAL A 73 50.14 -45.40 62.17
N LYS A 74 49.74 -44.30 62.81
CA LYS A 74 50.19 -42.94 62.47
C LYS A 74 51.70 -42.75 62.60
N ILE A 75 52.33 -43.38 63.61
CA ILE A 75 53.80 -43.31 63.80
C ILE A 75 54.53 -44.16 62.75
N LYS A 76 54.06 -45.38 62.48
CA LYS A 76 54.68 -46.29 61.50
C LYS A 76 54.65 -45.69 60.09
N ASP A 77 53.54 -45.05 59.73
CA ASP A 77 53.30 -44.53 58.38
C ASP A 77 53.51 -43.01 58.27
N PHE A 78 54.20 -42.40 59.25
CA PHE A 78 54.43 -40.95 59.32
C PHE A 78 55.01 -40.35 58.02
N PHE A 79 55.98 -41.03 57.41
CA PHE A 79 56.58 -40.59 56.14
C PHE A 79 55.62 -40.71 54.96
N ALA A 80 54.69 -41.68 54.99
CA ALA A 80 53.65 -41.82 53.97
C ALA A 80 52.60 -40.71 54.09
N ILE A 81 52.16 -40.38 55.31
CA ILE A 81 51.23 -39.26 55.56
C ILE A 81 51.86 -37.93 55.13
N LYS A 82 53.11 -37.66 55.52
CA LYS A 82 53.81 -36.43 55.08
C LYS A 82 54.00 -36.33 53.57
N LYS A 83 54.09 -37.47 52.88
CA LYS A 83 54.14 -37.52 51.42
C LYS A 83 52.79 -37.14 50.81
N ILE A 84 51.69 -37.74 51.30
CA ILE A 84 50.32 -37.42 50.86
C ILE A 84 49.98 -35.94 51.12
N GLU A 85 50.35 -35.39 52.30
CA GLU A 85 50.15 -33.97 52.61
C GLU A 85 50.92 -33.04 51.66
N ARG A 86 52.15 -33.42 51.26
CA ARG A 86 52.92 -32.66 50.26
C ARG A 86 52.28 -32.71 48.88
N GLU A 87 51.82 -33.88 48.46
CA GLU A 87 51.10 -34.06 47.20
C GLU A 87 49.80 -33.25 47.20
N PHE A 88 49.05 -33.24 48.31
CA PHE A 88 47.86 -32.42 48.47
C PHE A 88 48.15 -30.92 48.34
N GLN A 89 49.18 -30.40 49.01
CA GLN A 89 49.58 -28.99 48.88
C GLN A 89 50.07 -28.63 47.46
N SER A 90 50.74 -29.57 46.79
CA SER A 90 51.17 -29.40 45.40
C SER A 90 49.98 -29.30 44.44
N GLU A 91 49.00 -30.22 44.54
CA GLU A 91 47.80 -30.19 43.71
C GLU A 91 46.90 -28.99 44.03
N LEU A 92 46.85 -28.54 45.29
CA LEU A 92 46.14 -27.32 45.68
C LEU A 92 46.76 -26.07 45.02
N GLY A 93 48.09 -26.01 44.97
CA GLY A 93 48.82 -24.96 44.27
C GLY A 93 48.55 -24.97 42.76
N LYS A 94 48.47 -26.15 42.13
CA LYS A 94 48.09 -26.29 40.72
C LYS A 94 46.65 -25.85 40.45
N GLN A 95 45.68 -26.25 41.28
CA GLN A 95 44.29 -25.81 41.13
C GLN A 95 44.20 -24.28 41.17
N THR A 96 44.89 -23.65 42.13
CA THR A 96 44.89 -22.19 42.29
C THR A 96 45.48 -21.50 41.05
N SER A 97 46.56 -22.04 40.48
CA SER A 97 47.16 -21.54 39.24
C SER A 97 46.23 -21.66 38.04
N ILE A 98 45.51 -22.78 37.91
CA ILE A 98 44.56 -23.01 36.81
C ILE A 98 43.38 -22.04 36.92
N GLU A 99 42.88 -21.78 38.14
CA GLU A 99 41.80 -20.82 38.40
C GLU A 99 42.21 -19.39 38.04
N GLU A 100 43.41 -18.95 38.43
CA GLU A 100 43.93 -17.62 38.06
C GLU A 100 44.10 -17.44 36.53
N GLU A 101 44.39 -18.51 35.80
CA GLU A 101 44.53 -18.49 34.34
C GLU A 101 43.18 -18.51 33.62
N LEU A 102 42.20 -19.25 34.13
CA LEU A 102 40.84 -19.27 33.59
C LEU A 102 40.16 -17.90 33.73
N ASP A 103 40.31 -17.23 34.87
CA ASP A 103 39.74 -15.89 35.12
C ASP A 103 40.28 -14.81 34.17
N LYS A 104 41.51 -14.96 33.66
CA LYS A 104 42.13 -14.03 32.70
C LYS A 104 41.67 -14.25 31.25
N SER A 105 41.08 -15.40 30.92
CA SER A 105 40.88 -15.88 29.53
C SER A 105 39.51 -15.54 28.90
N ILE A 106 38.62 -14.83 29.59
CA ILE A 106 37.22 -14.59 29.19
C ILE A 106 37.07 -13.64 27.96
N THR A 107 38.17 -13.20 27.33
CA THR A 107 38.16 -12.26 26.19
C THR A 107 37.52 -12.79 24.91
N GLY A 108 37.48 -14.11 24.69
CA GLY A 108 37.03 -14.70 23.42
C GLY A 108 35.58 -14.38 23.01
N ARG A 109 34.64 -14.21 23.97
CA ARG A 109 33.23 -13.90 23.61
C ARG A 109 33.07 -12.59 22.84
N GLN A 110 33.98 -11.63 23.02
CA GLN A 110 33.95 -10.35 22.32
C GLN A 110 34.28 -10.48 20.83
N ASP A 111 35.18 -11.40 20.46
CA ASP A 111 35.67 -11.55 19.08
C ASP A 111 34.56 -12.00 18.12
N LEU A 112 33.65 -12.87 18.56
CA LEU A 112 32.53 -13.33 17.72
C LEU A 112 31.48 -12.24 17.47
N ASP A 113 31.13 -11.46 18.50
CA ASP A 113 30.17 -10.37 18.35
C ASP A 113 30.76 -9.19 17.57
N GLU A 114 32.07 -8.98 17.69
CA GLU A 114 32.80 -8.07 16.82
C GLU A 114 32.72 -8.52 15.36
N THR A 115 32.93 -9.81 15.04
CA THR A 115 32.83 -10.28 13.65
C THR A 115 31.44 -10.06 13.03
N LYS A 116 30.36 -10.16 13.82
CA LYS A 116 29.00 -9.84 13.35
C LYS A 116 28.86 -8.35 13.05
N THR A 117 29.41 -7.52 13.93
CA THR A 117 29.40 -6.05 13.79
C THR A 117 30.19 -5.60 12.57
N MET A 118 31.33 -6.23 12.30
CA MET A 118 32.14 -5.98 11.10
C MET A 118 31.38 -6.29 9.81
N VAL A 119 30.71 -7.45 9.74
CA VAL A 119 29.87 -7.82 8.58
C VAL A 119 28.71 -6.85 8.39
N ALA A 120 28.02 -6.48 9.47
CA ALA A 120 26.91 -5.54 9.42
C ALA A 120 27.37 -4.14 8.95
N SER A 121 28.52 -3.67 9.46
CA SER A 121 29.11 -2.38 9.08
C SER A 121 29.54 -2.37 7.62
N PHE A 122 30.19 -3.44 7.15
CA PHE A 122 30.56 -3.60 5.74
C PHE A 122 29.35 -3.46 4.83
N TYR A 123 28.29 -4.25 5.05
CA TYR A 123 27.12 -4.18 4.16
C TYR A 123 26.30 -2.89 4.33
N THR A 124 26.39 -2.21 5.47
CA THR A 124 25.86 -0.85 5.61
C THR A 124 26.57 0.12 4.66
N ASN A 125 27.90 0.02 4.57
CA ASN A 125 28.69 0.81 3.64
C ASN A 125 28.44 0.41 2.18
N GLU A 126 28.29 -0.88 1.88
CA GLU A 126 27.98 -1.34 0.52
C GLU A 126 26.62 -0.84 0.04
N LYS A 127 25.61 -0.79 0.91
CA LYS A 127 24.30 -0.18 0.57
C LYS A 127 24.41 1.30 0.25
N LYS A 128 25.30 2.03 0.94
CA LYS A 128 25.57 3.44 0.64
C LYS A 128 26.28 3.60 -0.70
N LYS A 129 27.36 2.82 -0.95
CA LYS A 129 28.08 2.81 -2.23
C LYS A 129 27.16 2.46 -3.40
N TRP A 130 26.28 1.47 -3.21
CA TRP A 130 25.25 1.09 -4.18
C TRP A 130 24.35 2.27 -4.53
N ALA A 131 23.79 2.96 -3.53
CA ALA A 131 22.90 4.10 -3.75
C ALA A 131 23.57 5.27 -4.47
N GLU A 132 24.88 5.46 -4.25
CA GLU A 132 25.67 6.55 -4.84
C GLU A 132 26.29 6.20 -6.21
N SER A 133 26.23 4.93 -6.61
CA SER A 133 26.83 4.45 -7.85
C SER A 133 26.00 4.84 -9.07
N PRO A 134 26.62 5.26 -10.18
CA PRO A 134 25.91 5.52 -11.43
C PRO A 134 25.22 4.23 -11.90
N TYR A 135 24.17 4.37 -12.70
CA TYR A 135 23.46 3.25 -13.31
C TYR A 135 23.40 3.42 -14.83
N SER A 136 23.28 2.30 -15.55
CA SER A 136 22.99 2.27 -16.99
C SER A 136 21.56 1.79 -17.30
N LYS A 137 21.17 1.86 -18.58
CA LYS A 137 19.93 1.27 -19.07
C LYS A 137 19.87 -0.24 -18.81
N GLU A 138 20.99 -0.94 -18.96
CA GLU A 138 21.12 -2.38 -18.71
C GLU A 138 20.95 -2.71 -17.23
N ASP A 139 21.44 -1.85 -16.32
CA ASP A 139 21.19 -2.00 -14.89
C ASP A 139 19.68 -1.96 -14.59
N ILE A 140 18.94 -1.04 -15.21
CA ILE A 140 17.47 -0.97 -15.08
C ILE A 140 16.85 -2.25 -15.62
N ALA A 141 17.17 -2.66 -16.85
CA ALA A 141 16.59 -3.83 -17.49
C ALA A 141 16.81 -5.12 -16.68
N GLN A 142 17.95 -5.25 -16.00
CA GLN A 142 18.27 -6.40 -15.14
C GLN A 142 17.55 -6.35 -13.80
N ASN A 143 17.46 -5.17 -13.17
CA ASN A 143 16.93 -5.06 -11.81
C ASN A 143 15.43 -4.79 -11.73
N PHE A 144 14.80 -4.29 -12.80
CA PHE A 144 13.38 -3.94 -12.82
C PHE A 144 12.53 -4.94 -13.61
N THR A 145 12.89 -6.22 -13.57
CA THR A 145 12.01 -7.29 -14.05
C THR A 145 10.90 -7.56 -13.03
N GLU A 146 9.72 -7.98 -13.50
CA GLU A 146 8.58 -8.32 -12.63
C GLU A 146 8.96 -9.38 -11.58
N GLU A 147 9.73 -10.40 -11.98
CA GLU A 147 10.19 -11.48 -11.10
C GLU A 147 11.14 -10.97 -10.01
N HIS A 148 12.12 -10.13 -10.36
CA HIS A 148 13.05 -9.59 -9.38
C HIS A 148 12.32 -8.69 -8.37
N LEU A 149 11.52 -7.73 -8.85
CA LEU A 149 10.78 -6.79 -8.00
C LEU A 149 9.82 -7.52 -7.05
N SER A 150 9.13 -8.55 -7.54
CA SER A 150 8.21 -9.36 -6.74
C SER A 150 8.92 -10.15 -5.65
N SER A 151 10.15 -10.59 -5.90
CA SER A 151 10.95 -11.39 -4.95
C SER A 151 11.49 -10.58 -3.75
N LEU A 152 11.58 -9.25 -3.86
CA LEU A 152 12.13 -8.40 -2.81
C LEU A 152 11.13 -8.23 -1.65
N ASP A 153 11.63 -8.11 -0.43
CA ASP A 153 10.84 -7.53 0.67
C ASP A 153 10.89 -6.00 0.62
N LEU A 154 10.10 -5.32 1.45
CA LEU A 154 9.96 -3.86 1.40
C LEU A 154 11.30 -3.13 1.60
N GLU A 155 12.16 -3.61 2.50
CA GLU A 155 13.44 -2.96 2.80
C GLU A 155 14.44 -3.11 1.66
N ASP A 156 14.50 -4.31 1.06
CA ASP A 156 15.36 -4.56 -0.09
C ASP A 156 14.85 -3.85 -1.35
N TYR A 157 13.53 -3.71 -1.51
CA TYR A 157 12.91 -2.91 -2.56
C TYR A 157 13.25 -1.42 -2.43
N ILE A 158 13.17 -0.86 -1.21
CA ILE A 158 13.60 0.51 -0.93
C ILE A 158 15.09 0.67 -1.23
N ALA A 159 15.93 -0.29 -0.82
CA ALA A 159 17.37 -0.24 -1.09
C ALA A 159 17.69 -0.28 -2.59
N LEU A 160 16.93 -1.04 -3.37
CA LEU A 160 17.01 -1.03 -4.83
C LEU A 160 16.71 0.38 -5.38
N LEU A 161 15.56 0.94 -5.01
CA LEU A 161 15.08 2.23 -5.54
C LEU A 161 15.95 3.44 -5.19
N ARG A 162 16.83 3.35 -4.19
CA ARG A 162 17.76 4.45 -3.84
C ARG A 162 18.80 4.73 -4.92
N ARG A 163 19.15 3.73 -5.75
CA ARG A 163 20.15 3.89 -6.82
C ARG A 163 19.53 4.44 -8.11
N PHE A 164 18.27 4.13 -8.36
CA PHE A 164 17.60 4.30 -9.65
C PHE A 164 16.57 5.44 -9.65
N PRO A 165 16.03 5.81 -10.83
CA PRO A 165 14.95 6.79 -10.94
C PRO A 165 13.75 6.46 -10.06
N GLY A 166 13.43 7.39 -9.16
CA GLY A 166 12.38 7.25 -8.15
C GLY A 166 10.97 7.59 -8.62
N GLU A 167 10.77 7.89 -9.89
CA GLU A 167 9.47 8.12 -10.51
C GLU A 167 8.60 6.87 -10.46
N MET A 168 7.31 7.08 -10.25
CA MET A 168 6.30 6.05 -10.08
C MET A 168 5.10 6.33 -10.98
N VAL A 169 4.51 5.27 -11.50
CA VAL A 169 3.13 5.29 -11.96
C VAL A 169 2.22 4.67 -10.92
N THR A 170 0.98 5.12 -10.86
CA THR A 170 0.02 4.64 -9.87
C THR A 170 -1.30 4.22 -10.49
N HIS A 171 -1.99 3.30 -9.81
CA HIS A 171 -3.35 2.93 -10.12
C HIS A 171 -4.17 2.94 -8.84
N VAL A 172 -5.07 3.92 -8.70
CA VAL A 172 -6.05 3.95 -7.62
C VAL A 172 -7.15 2.92 -7.88
N THR A 173 -7.54 2.19 -6.84
CA THR A 173 -8.58 1.16 -6.94
C THR A 173 -9.95 1.73 -6.63
N ARG A 174 -10.97 1.11 -7.22
CA ARG A 174 -12.36 1.33 -6.83
C ARG A 174 -12.77 0.36 -5.73
N GLN A 175 -12.21 0.53 -4.54
CA GLN A 175 -12.63 -0.20 -3.34
C GLN A 175 -13.61 0.66 -2.54
N GLY A 176 -14.77 0.10 -2.25
CA GLY A 176 -15.85 0.81 -1.56
C GLY A 176 -16.79 1.55 -2.52
N LEU A 177 -17.62 2.41 -1.94
CA LEU A 177 -18.60 3.25 -2.62
C LEU A 177 -17.92 4.39 -3.38
N ARG A 178 -18.25 4.58 -4.66
CA ARG A 178 -17.77 5.77 -5.38
C ARG A 178 -18.53 7.01 -4.94
N ASP A 179 -17.96 7.78 -4.02
CA ASP A 179 -18.62 8.92 -3.36
C ASP A 179 -18.25 10.28 -3.96
N HIS A 180 -17.23 10.33 -4.83
CA HIS A 180 -16.77 11.56 -5.47
C HIS A 180 -16.38 11.35 -6.93
N TYR A 181 -16.37 12.47 -7.66
CA TYR A 181 -15.73 12.63 -8.96
C TYR A 181 -15.31 14.09 -9.09
N ALA A 182 -14.14 14.34 -9.64
CA ALA A 182 -13.66 15.70 -9.85
C ALA A 182 -14.17 16.33 -11.16
N MET A 183 -14.72 15.55 -12.10
CA MET A 183 -15.14 16.02 -13.43
C MET A 183 -16.39 15.32 -13.95
N ARG A 184 -17.25 16.05 -14.69
CA ARG A 184 -18.54 15.54 -15.20
C ARG A 184 -18.38 14.33 -16.12
N GLU A 185 -17.30 14.31 -16.89
CA GLU A 185 -16.93 13.25 -17.82
C GLU A 185 -16.43 11.98 -17.11
N HIS A 186 -16.04 12.09 -15.83
CA HIS A 186 -15.51 11.00 -15.01
C HIS A 186 -16.53 10.50 -13.97
N THR A 187 -17.81 10.46 -14.31
CA THR A 187 -18.91 10.09 -13.39
C THR A 187 -19.25 8.59 -13.36
N ALA A 188 -18.62 7.78 -14.22
CA ALA A 188 -19.02 6.38 -14.45
C ALA A 188 -18.93 5.47 -13.20
N GLY A 189 -20.08 5.03 -12.69
CA GLY A 189 -20.16 4.21 -11.48
C GLY A 189 -20.19 5.01 -10.18
N TYR A 190 -20.51 6.31 -10.24
CA TYR A 190 -20.86 7.09 -9.05
C TYR A 190 -22.01 6.44 -8.27
N GLY A 191 -21.91 6.37 -6.94
CA GLY A 191 -22.91 5.72 -6.10
C GLY A 191 -22.89 4.19 -6.18
N GLU A 192 -21.97 3.59 -6.95
CA GLU A 192 -21.78 2.15 -6.99
C GLU A 192 -20.70 1.71 -6.00
N PHE A 193 -20.99 0.62 -5.30
CA PHE A 193 -19.99 -0.06 -4.46
C PHE A 193 -19.20 -1.06 -5.32
N GLN A 194 -17.88 -1.05 -5.17
CA GLN A 194 -16.97 -1.96 -5.87
C GLN A 194 -15.96 -2.60 -4.92
N ASN A 195 -15.56 -3.84 -5.21
CA ASN A 195 -14.57 -4.60 -4.44
C ASN A 195 -13.22 -4.69 -5.17
N ALA A 196 -12.87 -3.67 -5.97
CA ALA A 196 -11.81 -3.80 -6.96
C ALA A 196 -10.45 -4.20 -6.34
N PHE A 197 -10.07 -3.65 -5.18
CA PHE A 197 -8.83 -4.05 -4.52
C PHE A 197 -8.87 -5.51 -4.04
N LYS A 198 -9.99 -5.96 -3.48
CA LYS A 198 -10.16 -7.36 -3.07
C LYS A 198 -10.07 -8.30 -4.28
N ASP A 199 -10.67 -7.93 -5.40
CA ASP A 199 -10.64 -8.71 -6.64
C ASP A 199 -9.22 -8.78 -7.23
N ILE A 200 -8.51 -7.66 -7.28
CA ILE A 200 -7.10 -7.60 -7.70
C ILE A 200 -6.21 -8.41 -6.76
N ALA A 201 -6.42 -8.35 -5.45
CA ALA A 201 -5.68 -9.15 -4.47
C ALA A 201 -5.97 -10.66 -4.58
N ASN A 202 -7.19 -11.04 -4.98
CA ASN A 202 -7.55 -12.43 -5.26
C ASN A 202 -6.82 -12.97 -6.51
N ASP A 203 -6.73 -12.17 -7.57
CA ASP A 203 -6.04 -12.50 -8.83
C ASP A 203 -4.51 -12.42 -8.69
N GLY A 204 -4.02 -11.57 -7.78
CA GLY A 204 -2.59 -11.29 -7.62
C GLY A 204 -2.03 -10.37 -8.71
N ARG A 205 -2.88 -9.90 -9.63
CA ARG A 205 -2.47 -9.11 -10.80
C ARG A 205 -3.42 -7.94 -11.05
N LEU A 206 -2.85 -6.78 -11.37
CA LEU A 206 -3.57 -5.63 -11.91
C LEU A 206 -3.69 -5.78 -13.42
N ARG A 207 -4.92 -5.83 -13.95
CA ARG A 207 -5.19 -6.07 -15.37
C ARG A 207 -6.02 -4.94 -15.98
N SER A 208 -5.95 -4.82 -17.30
CA SER A 208 -6.84 -3.95 -18.06
C SER A 208 -8.29 -4.46 -18.00
N PRO A 209 -9.29 -3.61 -18.30
CA PRO A 209 -10.68 -4.04 -18.37
C PRO A 209 -10.91 -5.27 -19.24
N LEU A 210 -10.26 -5.33 -20.41
CA LEU A 210 -10.30 -6.51 -21.29
C LEU A 210 -9.51 -7.69 -20.68
N GLY A 211 -8.34 -7.43 -20.10
CA GLY A 211 -7.50 -8.48 -19.51
C GLY A 211 -8.18 -9.23 -18.37
N VAL A 212 -9.00 -8.56 -17.57
CA VAL A 212 -9.84 -9.21 -16.54
C VAL A 212 -10.79 -10.23 -17.17
N LYS A 213 -11.34 -9.96 -18.36
CA LYS A 213 -12.25 -10.89 -19.06
C LYS A 213 -11.49 -12.07 -19.65
N LEU A 214 -10.32 -11.81 -20.23
CA LEU A 214 -9.49 -12.83 -20.87
C LEU A 214 -8.89 -13.81 -19.85
N ALA A 215 -8.55 -13.34 -18.65
CA ALA A 215 -8.01 -14.15 -17.56
C ALA A 215 -9.09 -14.89 -16.73
N SER A 216 -10.38 -14.65 -17.00
CA SER A 216 -11.47 -15.28 -16.24
C SER A 216 -11.48 -16.81 -16.41
N LEU A 217 -11.77 -17.53 -15.31
CA LEU A 217 -12.01 -18.99 -15.36
C LEU A 217 -13.18 -19.34 -16.29
N GLU A 218 -14.17 -18.47 -16.38
CA GLU A 218 -15.30 -18.56 -17.32
C GLU A 218 -15.09 -17.63 -18.52
N LYS A 219 -13.90 -17.67 -19.12
CA LYS A 219 -13.46 -16.77 -20.21
C LYS A 219 -14.53 -16.55 -21.27
N ASN A 220 -15.10 -17.62 -21.84
CA ASN A 220 -16.06 -17.49 -22.94
C ASN A 220 -17.35 -16.79 -22.50
N ALA A 221 -17.87 -17.09 -21.30
CA ALA A 221 -19.04 -16.41 -20.75
C ALA A 221 -18.73 -14.94 -20.41
N ALA A 222 -17.54 -14.66 -19.87
CA ALA A 222 -17.09 -13.31 -19.57
C ALA A 222 -16.95 -12.46 -20.85
N ILE A 223 -16.43 -13.05 -21.94
CA ILE A 223 -16.34 -12.40 -23.25
C ILE A 223 -17.73 -12.21 -23.86
N ALA A 224 -18.61 -13.21 -23.80
CA ALA A 224 -19.98 -13.08 -24.32
C ALA A 224 -20.74 -11.93 -23.64
N LYS A 225 -20.63 -11.83 -22.31
CA LYS A 225 -21.20 -10.72 -21.54
C LYS A 225 -20.54 -9.38 -21.88
N TYR A 226 -19.22 -9.37 -22.08
CA TYR A 226 -18.47 -8.18 -22.45
C TYR A 226 -18.84 -7.65 -23.84
N LEU A 227 -19.14 -8.55 -24.78
CA LEU A 227 -19.68 -8.24 -26.10
C LEU A 227 -21.20 -8.04 -26.11
N ASN A 228 -21.84 -8.07 -24.93
CA ASN A 228 -23.28 -7.85 -24.78
C ASN A 228 -24.17 -8.78 -25.63
N LEU A 229 -23.74 -10.03 -25.86
CA LEU A 229 -24.41 -10.95 -26.81
C LEU A 229 -25.85 -11.30 -26.41
N ASP A 230 -26.21 -11.21 -25.13
CA ASP A 230 -27.59 -11.39 -24.64
C ASP A 230 -28.57 -10.39 -25.28
N ASN A 231 -28.09 -9.22 -25.72
CA ASN A 231 -28.88 -8.16 -26.31
C ASN A 231 -28.74 -8.08 -27.85
N VAL A 232 -27.93 -8.94 -28.45
CA VAL A 232 -27.71 -8.98 -29.90
C VAL A 232 -28.47 -10.20 -30.46
N PRO A 233 -29.51 -10.02 -31.28
CA PRO A 233 -30.38 -11.15 -31.67
C PRO A 233 -29.73 -12.13 -32.63
N GLU A 234 -28.88 -11.63 -33.53
CA GLU A 234 -28.35 -12.39 -34.66
C GLU A 234 -26.82 -12.44 -34.63
N LYS A 235 -26.28 -13.61 -34.99
CA LYS A 235 -24.84 -13.85 -35.07
C LYS A 235 -24.13 -12.87 -36.01
N GLU A 236 -24.69 -12.63 -37.19
CA GLU A 236 -24.14 -11.75 -38.21
C GLU A 236 -24.06 -10.30 -37.69
N MET A 237 -25.04 -9.86 -36.89
CA MET A 237 -24.98 -8.55 -36.22
C MET A 237 -23.86 -8.49 -35.19
N ALA A 238 -23.71 -9.51 -34.34
CA ALA A 238 -22.62 -9.57 -33.36
C ALA A 238 -21.24 -9.53 -34.01
N LEU A 239 -21.06 -10.19 -35.15
CA LEU A 239 -19.81 -10.15 -35.92
C LEU A 239 -19.54 -8.76 -36.52
N GLN A 240 -20.58 -8.08 -37.02
CA GLN A 240 -20.46 -6.71 -37.54
C GLN A 240 -20.15 -5.71 -36.43
N GLU A 241 -20.80 -5.83 -35.27
CA GLU A 241 -20.52 -5.01 -34.09
C GLU A 241 -19.09 -5.22 -33.59
N LEU A 242 -18.60 -6.47 -33.54
CA LEU A 242 -17.20 -6.74 -33.20
C LEU A 242 -16.22 -6.02 -34.15
N ASP A 243 -16.51 -5.99 -35.45
CA ASP A 243 -15.62 -5.34 -36.42
C ASP A 243 -15.75 -3.80 -36.39
N HIS A 244 -16.93 -3.25 -36.08
CA HIS A 244 -17.21 -1.81 -36.03
C HIS A 244 -16.86 -1.15 -34.67
N GLU A 245 -17.22 -1.77 -33.55
CA GLU A 245 -16.99 -1.22 -32.21
C GLU A 245 -15.55 -1.39 -31.72
N TYR A 246 -14.85 -2.43 -32.18
CA TYR A 246 -13.46 -2.66 -31.82
C TYR A 246 -12.53 -2.23 -32.96
N ASP A 247 -12.55 -0.93 -33.23
CA ASP A 247 -11.45 -0.31 -33.95
C ASP A 247 -10.18 -0.27 -33.08
N ILE A 248 -9.05 0.10 -33.68
CA ILE A 248 -7.75 0.08 -32.99
C ILE A 248 -7.71 1.00 -31.78
N LYS A 249 -8.47 2.10 -31.79
CA LYS A 249 -8.51 3.07 -30.70
C LYS A 249 -9.29 2.53 -29.51
N GLU A 250 -10.47 1.97 -29.75
CA GLU A 250 -11.31 1.40 -28.71
C GLU A 250 -10.65 0.14 -28.10
N TYR A 251 -10.04 -0.69 -28.94
CA TYR A 251 -9.24 -1.83 -28.48
C TYR A 251 -8.06 -1.40 -27.61
N SER A 252 -7.26 -0.44 -28.08
CA SER A 252 -6.10 0.09 -27.35
C SER A 252 -6.51 0.60 -25.96
N ASN A 253 -7.60 1.35 -25.88
CA ASN A 253 -8.12 1.87 -24.62
C ASN A 253 -8.52 0.75 -23.63
N LYS A 254 -9.27 -0.26 -24.10
CA LYS A 254 -9.78 -1.37 -23.27
C LYS A 254 -8.73 -2.42 -22.90
N SER A 255 -7.70 -2.57 -23.72
CA SER A 255 -6.61 -3.53 -23.52
C SER A 255 -5.47 -2.98 -22.64
N ALA A 256 -5.39 -1.66 -22.48
CA ALA A 256 -4.41 -1.01 -21.62
C ALA A 256 -4.83 -0.96 -20.14
N ILE A 257 -3.85 -1.04 -19.24
CA ILE A 257 -4.01 -0.59 -17.87
C ILE A 257 -3.80 0.92 -17.87
N HIS A 258 -4.75 1.66 -17.31
CA HIS A 258 -4.64 3.11 -17.18
C HIS A 258 -3.98 3.44 -15.85
N VAL A 259 -2.91 4.22 -15.90
CA VAL A 259 -2.18 4.64 -14.71
C VAL A 259 -1.94 6.14 -14.75
N ALA A 260 -1.73 6.75 -13.59
CA ALA A 260 -1.30 8.14 -13.47
C ALA A 260 0.20 8.20 -13.16
N ALA A 261 0.94 9.10 -13.82
CA ALA A 261 2.36 9.30 -13.53
C ALA A 261 2.54 10.31 -12.39
N GLU A 262 3.34 9.98 -11.38
CA GLU A 262 3.73 10.86 -10.27
C GLU A 262 2.59 11.53 -9.47
N GLU A 263 1.37 11.01 -9.60
CA GLU A 263 0.19 11.34 -8.80
C GLU A 263 -0.69 10.11 -8.64
N VAL A 264 -1.66 10.11 -7.72
CA VAL A 264 -2.62 9.01 -7.53
C VAL A 264 -3.91 9.16 -8.34
N ALA A 265 -4.23 10.40 -8.75
CA ALA A 265 -5.47 10.72 -9.47
C ALA A 265 -6.75 10.21 -8.75
N ASN A 266 -6.72 10.10 -7.42
CA ASN A 266 -7.83 9.56 -6.62
C ASN A 266 -9.12 10.36 -6.80
N ALA A 267 -9.03 11.68 -6.93
CA ALA A 267 -10.19 12.53 -7.15
C ALA A 267 -10.97 12.21 -8.45
N TYR A 268 -10.29 11.64 -9.46
CA TYR A 268 -10.88 11.26 -10.73
C TYR A 268 -11.32 9.80 -10.75
N TYR A 269 -10.47 8.89 -10.24
CA TYR A 269 -10.63 7.45 -10.47
C TYR A 269 -10.87 6.61 -9.21
N GLY A 270 -10.69 7.21 -8.03
CA GLY A 270 -10.93 6.57 -6.74
C GLY A 270 -12.42 6.37 -6.45
N SER A 271 -12.69 5.54 -5.43
CA SER A 271 -14.05 5.31 -4.93
C SER A 271 -14.36 6.21 -3.73
N GLU A 272 -13.72 5.96 -2.59
CA GLU A 272 -14.11 6.58 -1.32
C GLU A 272 -13.07 7.59 -0.84
N ASN A 273 -13.44 8.86 -0.82
CA ASN A 273 -12.52 9.92 -0.38
C ASN A 273 -12.01 9.68 1.04
N GLY A 274 -10.69 9.59 1.20
CA GLY A 274 -10.02 9.27 2.47
C GLY A 274 -9.91 7.78 2.80
N ASN A 275 -10.42 6.88 1.95
CA ASN A 275 -10.27 5.42 2.07
C ASN A 275 -9.71 4.79 0.77
N GLU A 276 -8.96 5.54 -0.03
CA GLU A 276 -8.44 5.06 -1.30
C GLU A 276 -7.25 4.13 -1.14
N ILE A 277 -7.34 2.98 -1.79
CA ILE A 277 -6.24 2.02 -1.90
C ILE A 277 -5.65 2.15 -3.30
N PHE A 278 -4.33 2.21 -3.41
CA PHE A 278 -3.69 2.35 -4.71
C PHE A 278 -2.39 1.54 -4.79
N PHE A 279 -2.03 1.18 -6.02
CA PHE A 279 -0.76 0.57 -6.36
C PHE A 279 0.19 1.65 -6.88
N ALA A 280 1.48 1.54 -6.56
CA ALA A 280 2.54 2.35 -7.15
C ALA A 280 3.65 1.44 -7.70
N TYR A 281 3.98 1.59 -8.98
CA TYR A 281 5.03 0.85 -9.66
C TYR A 281 6.12 1.81 -10.13
N PRO A 282 7.41 1.43 -10.08
CA PRO A 282 8.48 2.27 -10.59
C PRO A 282 8.29 2.53 -12.08
N SER A 283 8.37 3.78 -12.51
CA SER A 283 8.27 4.12 -13.93
C SER A 283 9.35 3.43 -14.76
N ALA A 284 10.55 3.21 -14.19
CA ALA A 284 11.63 2.44 -14.80
C ALA A 284 11.28 0.96 -15.05
N HIS A 285 10.43 0.35 -14.21
CA HIS A 285 9.89 -0.99 -14.45
C HIS A 285 9.00 -1.00 -15.70
N ILE A 286 8.09 -0.04 -15.78
CA ILE A 286 7.18 0.08 -16.92
C ILE A 286 7.95 0.31 -18.20
N ALA A 287 8.83 1.32 -18.22
CA ALA A 287 9.59 1.71 -19.39
C ALA A 287 10.48 0.56 -19.91
N SER A 288 11.06 -0.25 -19.03
CA SER A 288 11.97 -1.33 -19.43
C SER A 288 11.28 -2.63 -19.82
N GLN A 289 10.09 -2.92 -19.30
CA GLN A 289 9.45 -4.23 -19.45
C GLN A 289 8.18 -4.24 -20.30
N HIS A 290 7.57 -3.08 -20.58
CA HIS A 290 6.26 -2.99 -21.20
C HIS A 290 6.22 -1.93 -22.30
N TYR A 291 5.37 -2.15 -23.31
CA TYR A 291 4.99 -1.08 -24.20
C TYR A 291 4.04 -0.12 -23.48
N PHE A 292 4.21 1.18 -23.71
CA PHE A 292 3.38 2.19 -23.10
C PHE A 292 3.13 3.38 -24.04
N SER A 293 2.08 4.15 -23.76
CA SER A 293 1.80 5.41 -24.45
C SER A 293 1.59 6.52 -23.42
N GLY A 294 2.25 7.66 -23.64
CA GLY A 294 2.22 8.83 -22.77
C GLY A 294 3.58 9.12 -22.11
N GLN A 295 3.59 9.84 -20.99
CA GLN A 295 4.77 10.24 -20.19
C GLN A 295 4.79 9.51 -18.84
N LEU A 296 5.97 9.12 -18.38
CA LEU A 296 6.14 8.34 -17.14
C LEU A 296 6.87 9.12 -16.04
N GLU A 297 7.36 10.33 -16.35
CA GLU A 297 8.29 11.09 -15.51
C GLU A 297 7.64 12.23 -14.72
N LYS A 298 6.45 12.67 -15.14
CA LYS A 298 5.81 13.89 -14.64
C LYS A 298 4.32 13.72 -14.47
N SER A 299 3.75 14.46 -13.50
CA SER A 299 2.32 14.51 -13.28
C SER A 299 1.58 15.09 -14.49
N GLY A 300 0.49 14.42 -14.86
CA GLY A 300 -0.44 14.92 -15.86
C GLY A 300 -1.33 15.97 -15.23
N ASN A 301 -0.87 17.21 -15.12
CA ASN A 301 -1.66 18.31 -14.55
C ASN A 301 -2.86 18.75 -15.46
N THR A 302 -3.40 17.85 -16.29
CA THR A 302 -4.36 18.15 -17.36
C THR A 302 -5.40 17.04 -17.53
N TRP A 303 -6.38 17.28 -18.40
CA TRP A 303 -7.54 16.42 -18.70
C TRP A 303 -7.22 15.06 -19.34
N TYR A 304 -5.95 14.80 -19.65
CA TYR A 304 -5.46 13.60 -20.32
C TYR A 304 -4.23 13.08 -19.57
N ASN A 305 -4.41 12.67 -18.31
CA ASN A 305 -3.32 12.19 -17.46
C ASN A 305 -3.17 10.66 -17.46
N ASP A 306 -4.02 9.94 -18.19
CA ASP A 306 -3.90 8.50 -18.38
C ASP A 306 -2.64 8.16 -19.17
N GLN A 307 -1.83 7.30 -18.59
CA GLN A 307 -0.75 6.61 -19.27
C GLN A 307 -1.23 5.20 -19.57
N TYR A 308 -1.08 4.78 -20.82
CA TYR A 308 -1.60 3.50 -21.29
C TYR A 308 -0.49 2.45 -21.22
N LEU A 309 -0.67 1.42 -20.40
CA LEU A 309 0.29 0.32 -20.27
C LEU A 309 -0.23 -0.94 -20.95
N TYR A 310 0.54 -1.49 -21.89
CA TYR A 310 0.17 -2.69 -22.63
C TYR A 310 0.98 -3.89 -22.15
N THR A 311 0.33 -4.80 -21.42
CA THR A 311 1.01 -5.86 -20.63
C THR A 311 0.94 -7.26 -21.23
N MET A 312 0.63 -7.41 -22.53
CA MET A 312 0.01 -8.61 -23.12
C MET A 312 -1.38 -8.82 -22.51
N ASP A 313 -2.42 -8.91 -23.35
CA ASP A 313 -3.81 -8.60 -22.96
C ASP A 313 -4.28 -9.30 -21.68
N ASP A 314 -3.84 -10.53 -21.42
CA ASP A 314 -4.28 -11.35 -20.31
C ASP A 314 -3.23 -11.52 -19.20
N LYS A 315 -2.10 -10.80 -19.21
CA LYS A 315 -1.04 -10.96 -18.18
C LYS A 315 -1.10 -9.90 -17.07
N GLY A 316 -1.32 -8.63 -17.38
CA GLY A 316 -1.32 -7.58 -16.35
C GLY A 316 0.02 -7.41 -15.61
N LEU A 317 0.00 -6.70 -14.48
CA LEU A 317 1.15 -6.46 -13.58
C LEU A 317 0.98 -7.23 -12.27
N ASP A 318 2.00 -7.97 -11.83
CA ASP A 318 2.04 -8.58 -10.50
C ASP A 318 1.99 -7.52 -9.39
N ILE A 319 1.03 -7.63 -8.47
CA ILE A 319 0.86 -6.66 -7.38
C ILE A 319 2.06 -6.62 -6.43
N ASN A 320 2.91 -7.64 -6.43
CA ASN A 320 4.13 -7.71 -5.64
C ASN A 320 5.31 -7.01 -6.31
N ALA A 321 5.25 -6.71 -7.60
CA ALA A 321 6.28 -5.91 -8.28
C ALA A 321 6.19 -4.42 -7.89
N GLY A 322 5.05 -3.99 -7.36
CA GLY A 322 4.79 -2.63 -6.88
C GLY A 322 4.67 -2.52 -5.36
N LEU A 323 4.35 -1.30 -4.92
CA LEU A 323 3.98 -0.95 -3.56
C LEU A 323 2.46 -0.82 -3.47
N VAL A 324 1.87 -1.29 -2.37
CA VAL A 324 0.43 -1.17 -2.11
C VAL A 324 0.19 -0.22 -0.95
N PHE A 325 -0.49 0.90 -1.22
CA PHE A 325 -0.81 1.90 -0.22
C PHE A 325 -2.23 1.70 0.29
N ILE A 326 -2.37 1.51 1.59
CA ILE A 326 -3.66 1.32 2.27
C ILE A 326 -3.84 2.41 3.33
N PRO A 327 -4.99 3.11 3.38
CA PRO A 327 -5.22 4.16 4.36
C PRO A 327 -5.28 3.54 5.76
N GLU A 328 -4.49 4.06 6.69
CA GLU A 328 -4.35 3.46 8.02
C GLU A 328 -5.61 3.66 8.87
N ARG A 329 -6.15 4.88 8.86
CA ARG A 329 -7.09 5.36 9.88
C ARG A 329 -8.52 5.56 9.39
N ALA A 330 -8.79 5.32 8.12
CA ALA A 330 -10.14 5.42 7.55
C ALA A 330 -11.10 4.55 8.36
N LYS A 331 -12.28 5.08 8.70
CA LYS A 331 -13.29 4.37 9.49
C LYS A 331 -14.22 3.63 8.56
N VAL A 332 -14.25 2.31 8.66
CA VAL A 332 -14.95 1.44 7.71
C VAL A 332 -15.84 0.41 8.42
N ASP A 333 -16.93 0.01 7.79
CA ASP A 333 -17.77 -1.11 8.22
C ASP A 333 -16.93 -2.40 8.18
N PRO A 334 -16.89 -3.18 9.28
CA PRO A 334 -16.04 -4.36 9.41
C PRO A 334 -16.42 -5.52 8.46
N ARG A 335 -17.59 -5.46 7.81
CA ARG A 335 -18.07 -6.48 6.87
C ARG A 335 -17.72 -6.13 5.42
N THR A 336 -17.81 -4.85 5.06
CA THR A 336 -17.67 -4.40 3.67
C THR A 336 -16.33 -3.72 3.39
N GLY A 337 -15.70 -3.12 4.39
CA GLY A 337 -14.52 -2.27 4.23
C GLY A 337 -14.81 -0.90 3.63
N SER A 338 -16.09 -0.51 3.53
CA SER A 338 -16.55 0.81 3.09
C SER A 338 -16.76 1.76 4.26
N GLN A 339 -16.57 3.06 4.04
CA GLN A 339 -16.96 4.10 4.99
C GLN A 339 -18.49 4.24 5.18
N TYR A 340 -19.28 3.65 4.28
CA TYR A 340 -20.73 3.85 4.19
C TYR A 340 -21.50 2.61 4.62
N GLU A 341 -22.72 2.84 5.10
CA GLU A 341 -23.67 1.79 5.41
C GLU A 341 -24.19 1.17 4.09
N MET A 342 -24.12 -0.15 4.01
CA MET A 342 -24.62 -0.92 2.86
C MET A 342 -25.90 -1.64 3.25
N GLY A 343 -26.94 -1.45 2.44
CA GLY A 343 -28.22 -2.15 2.55
C GLY A 343 -28.10 -3.65 2.29
N ARG A 344 -29.17 -4.39 2.59
CA ARG A 344 -29.21 -5.85 2.40
C ARG A 344 -29.13 -6.28 0.94
N ASP A 345 -29.48 -5.38 0.02
CA ASP A 345 -29.40 -5.55 -1.42
C ASP A 345 -28.01 -5.20 -1.99
N GLY A 346 -27.05 -4.84 -1.12
CA GLY A 346 -25.70 -4.44 -1.51
C GLY A 346 -25.61 -3.02 -2.07
N LYS A 347 -26.67 -2.22 -1.96
CA LYS A 347 -26.66 -0.80 -2.36
C LYS A 347 -26.34 0.11 -1.17
N PRO A 348 -25.72 1.27 -1.39
CA PRO A 348 -25.49 2.23 -0.31
C PRO A 348 -26.81 2.75 0.26
N VAL A 349 -26.86 2.96 1.57
CA VAL A 349 -28.02 3.57 2.23
C VAL A 349 -27.95 5.09 2.04
N VAL A 350 -28.97 5.66 1.40
CA VAL A 350 -29.11 7.11 1.22
C VAL A 350 -29.42 7.78 2.56
N ASN A 351 -28.84 8.96 2.81
CA ASN A 351 -29.11 9.74 4.01
C ASN A 351 -30.42 10.55 3.86
N GLU A 352 -31.55 9.85 3.83
CA GLU A 352 -32.88 10.45 3.65
C GLU A 352 -33.21 11.45 4.76
N GLU A 353 -32.84 11.15 6.01
CA GLU A 353 -33.08 12.06 7.14
C GLU A 353 -32.40 13.42 6.93
N LEU A 354 -31.14 13.41 6.51
CA LEU A 354 -30.40 14.63 6.19
C LEU A 354 -31.03 15.35 5.00
N PHE A 355 -31.35 14.63 3.93
CA PHE A 355 -31.97 15.18 2.73
C PHE A 355 -33.27 15.91 3.07
N TYR A 356 -34.21 15.24 3.73
CA TYR A 356 -35.51 15.83 4.08
C TYR A 356 -35.36 16.98 5.06
N SER A 357 -34.43 16.90 6.01
CA SER A 357 -34.21 17.98 6.98
C SER A 357 -33.65 19.25 6.33
N LEU A 358 -32.75 19.11 5.34
CA LEU A 358 -32.24 20.24 4.56
C LEU A 358 -33.31 20.79 3.61
N SER A 359 -34.10 19.91 2.98
CA SER A 359 -35.22 20.33 2.12
C SER A 359 -36.25 21.13 2.90
N ASN A 360 -36.66 20.64 4.08
CA ASN A 360 -37.60 21.35 4.95
C ASN A 360 -37.06 22.71 5.38
N LEU A 361 -35.75 22.81 5.66
CA LEU A 361 -35.12 24.07 6.03
C LEU A 361 -35.10 25.07 4.87
N LEU A 362 -34.89 24.62 3.63
CA LEU A 362 -34.95 25.46 2.43
C LEU A 362 -36.37 25.94 2.08
N GLU A 363 -37.39 25.22 2.54
CA GLU A 363 -38.80 25.60 2.42
C GLU A 363 -39.28 26.48 3.58
N ASP A 364 -38.50 26.61 4.65
CA ASP A 364 -38.83 27.43 5.82
C ASP A 364 -38.57 28.92 5.58
N ARG A 365 -39.64 29.72 5.59
CA ARG A 365 -39.56 31.18 5.43
C ARG A 365 -38.81 31.85 6.56
N ASP A 366 -38.88 31.32 7.79
CA ASP A 366 -38.19 31.91 8.93
C ASP A 366 -36.68 31.73 8.80
N PHE A 367 -36.23 30.60 8.24
CA PHE A 367 -34.83 30.40 7.90
C PHE A 367 -34.35 31.38 6.83
N THR A 368 -35.10 31.59 5.75
CA THR A 368 -34.65 32.54 4.72
C THR A 368 -34.62 33.98 5.24
N ASN A 369 -35.59 34.38 6.06
CA ASN A 369 -35.56 35.66 6.76
C ASN A 369 -34.32 35.77 7.65
N TRP A 370 -34.01 34.72 8.41
CA TRP A 370 -32.81 34.67 9.24
C TRP A 370 -31.52 34.86 8.44
N VAL A 371 -31.40 34.21 7.27
CA VAL A 371 -30.25 34.34 6.36
C VAL A 371 -30.06 35.81 5.93
N LYS A 372 -31.16 36.52 5.61
CA LYS A 372 -31.15 37.92 5.21
C LYS A 372 -30.82 38.86 6.36
N GLU A 373 -31.53 38.74 7.48
CA GLU A 373 -31.38 39.60 8.65
C GLU A 373 -29.98 39.53 9.27
N ASN A 374 -29.34 38.36 9.20
CA ASN A 374 -28.00 38.16 9.71
C ASN A 374 -26.90 38.36 8.66
N ASN A 375 -27.27 38.78 7.43
CA ASN A 375 -26.35 38.93 6.31
C ASN A 375 -25.43 37.70 6.13
N ALA A 376 -26.04 36.50 6.26
CA ALA A 376 -25.30 35.25 6.39
C ALA A 376 -24.48 34.93 5.13
N LEU A 377 -25.06 35.16 3.94
CA LEU A 377 -24.39 34.90 2.67
C LEU A 377 -23.10 35.73 2.51
N GLU A 378 -23.18 37.04 2.75
CA GLU A 378 -22.02 37.93 2.64
C GLU A 378 -20.97 37.63 3.72
N THR A 379 -21.42 37.27 4.93
CA THR A 379 -20.53 36.89 6.02
C THR A 379 -19.75 35.61 5.70
N ILE A 380 -20.39 34.61 5.08
CA ILE A 380 -19.68 33.41 4.63
C ILE A 380 -18.74 33.70 3.46
N ALA A 381 -19.17 34.55 2.51
CA ALA A 381 -18.38 34.88 1.32
C ALA A 381 -17.13 35.73 1.62
N ARG A 382 -17.25 36.73 2.51
CA ARG A 382 -16.22 37.77 2.71
C ARG A 382 -15.89 38.08 4.16
N GLY A 383 -16.60 37.47 5.11
CA GLY A 383 -16.36 37.69 6.53
C GLY A 383 -15.05 37.08 7.03
N THR A 384 -14.53 37.67 8.10
CA THR A 384 -13.43 37.09 8.89
C THR A 384 -13.87 35.82 9.60
N GLU A 385 -12.92 34.95 9.97
CA GLU A 385 -13.21 33.73 10.73
C GLU A 385 -13.96 34.00 12.04
N GLU A 386 -13.68 35.13 12.70
CA GLU A 386 -14.41 35.51 13.91
C GLU A 386 -15.88 35.89 13.61
N GLN A 387 -16.15 36.58 12.51
CA GLN A 387 -17.50 36.89 12.08
C GLN A 387 -18.28 35.63 11.71
N LYS A 388 -17.65 34.68 11.00
CA LYS A 388 -18.25 33.38 10.66
C LYS A 388 -18.60 32.59 11.92
N LYS A 389 -17.68 32.48 12.89
CA LYS A 389 -17.94 31.81 14.17
C LYS A 389 -19.08 32.47 14.96
N ARG A 390 -19.15 33.80 14.99
CA ARG A 390 -20.25 34.52 15.65
C ARG A 390 -21.59 34.26 14.98
N LEU A 391 -21.62 34.19 13.65
CA LEU A 391 -22.82 33.85 12.88
C LEU A 391 -23.27 32.40 13.16
N GLU A 392 -22.32 31.46 13.16
CA GLU A 392 -22.58 30.05 13.49
C GLU A 392 -23.12 29.87 14.91
N GLU A 393 -22.55 30.59 15.89
CA GLU A 393 -23.03 30.56 17.27
C GLU A 393 -24.44 31.16 17.42
N LYS A 394 -24.77 32.22 16.66
CA LYS A 394 -26.14 32.75 16.59
C LYS A 394 -27.11 31.72 16.03
N PHE A 395 -26.76 31.08 14.92
CA PHE A 395 -27.56 30.01 14.32
C PHE A 395 -27.79 28.87 15.30
N ARG A 396 -26.72 28.41 15.96
CA ARG A 396 -26.76 27.33 16.95
C ARG A 396 -27.76 27.60 18.07
N ARG A 397 -27.88 28.85 18.54
CA ARG A 397 -28.83 29.23 19.60
C ARG A 397 -30.30 29.19 19.15
N GLN A 398 -30.54 29.50 17.88
CA GLN A 398 -31.90 29.56 17.31
C GLN A 398 -32.36 28.20 16.76
N TYR A 399 -31.41 27.39 16.26
CA TYR A 399 -31.64 26.12 15.59
C TYR A 399 -30.90 24.97 16.31
N LEU A 400 -31.19 24.81 17.61
CA LEU A 400 -30.50 23.87 18.51
C LEU A 400 -30.59 22.40 18.09
N SER A 401 -31.61 22.02 17.31
CA SER A 401 -31.87 20.65 16.89
C SER A 401 -30.95 20.13 15.77
N TYR A 402 -30.21 21.01 15.09
CA TYR A 402 -29.37 20.61 13.96
C TYR A 402 -28.02 20.06 14.44
N THR A 403 -27.51 19.01 13.79
CA THR A 403 -26.20 18.43 14.10
C THR A 403 -25.05 19.31 13.59
N ASP A 404 -23.82 19.06 14.05
CA ASP A 404 -22.63 19.75 13.52
C ASP A 404 -22.43 19.51 12.02
N GLU A 405 -22.75 18.29 11.57
CA GLU A 405 -22.72 17.91 10.15
C GLU A 405 -23.70 18.75 9.32
N MET A 406 -24.95 18.87 9.77
CA MET A 406 -25.93 19.73 9.11
C MET A 406 -25.51 21.20 9.10
N ARG A 407 -24.95 21.70 10.21
CA ARG A 407 -24.44 23.08 10.29
C ARG A 407 -23.36 23.34 9.25
N GLY A 408 -22.42 22.41 9.09
CA GLY A 408 -21.36 22.53 8.08
C GLY A 408 -21.92 22.66 6.66
N ILE A 409 -23.00 21.94 6.35
CA ILE A 409 -23.70 22.02 5.07
C ILE A 409 -24.47 23.34 4.94
N ILE A 410 -25.19 23.74 5.98
CA ILE A 410 -26.01 24.96 6.00
C ILE A 410 -25.16 26.22 5.79
N PHE A 411 -23.96 26.25 6.37
CA PHE A 411 -23.00 27.34 6.21
C PHE A 411 -22.17 27.27 4.91
N ASN A 412 -22.54 26.39 3.98
CA ASN A 412 -22.05 26.44 2.62
C ASN A 412 -22.66 27.64 1.86
N TYR A 413 -21.82 28.40 1.15
CA TYR A 413 -22.27 29.54 0.36
C TYR A 413 -23.39 29.18 -0.63
N ASN A 414 -23.30 28.02 -1.30
CA ASN A 414 -24.30 27.60 -2.28
C ASN A 414 -25.64 27.26 -1.60
N PHE A 415 -25.61 26.68 -0.40
CA PHE A 415 -26.83 26.41 0.37
C PHE A 415 -27.55 27.71 0.75
N LEU A 416 -26.82 28.66 1.34
CA LEU A 416 -27.38 29.97 1.71
C LEU A 416 -27.88 30.75 0.49
N ARG A 417 -27.15 30.67 -0.63
CA ARG A 417 -27.58 31.27 -1.91
C ARG A 417 -28.87 30.63 -2.40
N GLN A 418 -29.00 29.31 -2.31
CA GLN A 418 -30.21 28.61 -2.74
C GLN A 418 -31.42 28.98 -1.87
N ALA A 419 -31.25 29.14 -0.55
CA ALA A 419 -32.31 29.61 0.35
C ALA A 419 -32.90 30.95 -0.11
N ILE A 420 -32.03 31.90 -0.52
CA ILE A 420 -32.45 33.20 -1.06
C ILE A 420 -33.17 33.04 -2.40
N ILE A 421 -32.64 32.23 -3.32
CA ILE A 421 -33.26 31.98 -4.64
C ILE A 421 -34.66 31.40 -4.48
N ASN A 422 -34.82 30.41 -3.59
CA ASN A 422 -36.09 29.73 -3.36
C ASN A 422 -37.19 30.70 -2.94
N GLU A 423 -36.91 31.66 -2.06
CA GLU A 423 -37.91 32.65 -1.64
C GLU A 423 -38.38 33.53 -2.80
N TYR A 424 -37.48 33.94 -3.71
CA TYR A 424 -37.87 34.67 -4.92
C TYR A 424 -38.77 33.81 -5.80
N GLU A 425 -38.42 32.54 -6.02
CA GLU A 425 -39.22 31.62 -6.84
C GLU A 425 -40.59 31.32 -6.20
N PHE A 426 -40.66 31.12 -4.88
CA PHE A 426 -41.93 30.98 -4.13
C PHE A 426 -42.80 32.22 -4.27
N SER A 427 -42.22 33.43 -4.19
CA SER A 427 -42.98 34.67 -4.32
C SER A 427 -43.60 34.83 -5.72
N GLU A 428 -42.90 34.40 -6.76
CA GLU A 428 -43.38 34.43 -8.14
C GLU A 428 -44.45 33.36 -8.41
N ILE A 429 -44.31 32.17 -7.82
CA ILE A 429 -45.33 31.12 -7.85
C ILE A 429 -46.60 31.58 -7.14
N ASP A 430 -46.48 32.21 -5.97
CA ASP A 430 -47.62 32.74 -5.21
C ASP A 430 -48.35 33.83 -5.98
N LYS A 431 -47.64 34.76 -6.64
CA LYS A 431 -48.23 35.78 -7.52
C LYS A 431 -49.00 35.15 -8.68
N LYS A 432 -48.39 34.21 -9.41
CA LYS A 432 -49.04 33.52 -10.54
C LYS A 432 -50.29 32.75 -10.12
N ARG A 433 -50.27 32.14 -8.94
CA ARG A 433 -51.46 31.49 -8.35
C ARG A 433 -52.55 32.50 -8.03
N GLN A 434 -52.21 33.66 -7.47
CA GLN A 434 -53.17 34.74 -7.21
C GLN A 434 -53.77 35.32 -8.49
N GLU A 435 -53.01 35.31 -9.59
CA GLU A 435 -53.46 35.72 -10.93
C GLU A 435 -54.26 34.64 -11.68
N GLY A 436 -54.48 33.46 -11.08
CA GLY A 436 -55.25 32.36 -11.68
C GLY A 436 -54.51 31.57 -12.75
N ILE A 437 -53.19 31.76 -12.89
CA ILE A 437 -52.34 31.06 -13.84
C ILE A 437 -51.86 29.75 -13.20
N TYR A 438 -52.56 28.66 -13.49
CA TYR A 438 -52.14 27.32 -13.09
C TYR A 438 -51.11 26.77 -14.08
N ASP A 439 -49.85 26.81 -13.69
CA ASP A 439 -48.73 26.20 -14.41
C ASP A 439 -47.95 25.29 -13.44
N ASP A 440 -47.38 24.22 -13.98
CA ASP A 440 -46.58 23.18 -13.32
C ASP A 440 -45.28 23.70 -12.65
N SER A 441 -45.13 25.02 -12.59
CA SER A 441 -44.08 25.79 -11.90
C SER A 441 -43.74 25.27 -10.49
N SER A 442 -44.73 24.89 -9.69
CA SER A 442 -44.48 24.36 -8.33
C SER A 442 -43.90 22.94 -8.30
N ILE A 443 -44.16 22.13 -9.33
CA ILE A 443 -43.55 20.80 -9.49
C ILE A 443 -42.12 20.97 -10.03
N ARG A 444 -41.93 21.83 -11.03
CA ARG A 444 -40.59 22.15 -11.57
C ARG A 444 -39.67 22.76 -10.52
N HIS A 445 -40.18 23.64 -9.66
CA HIS A 445 -39.41 24.22 -8.55
C HIS A 445 -38.94 23.14 -7.57
N ARG A 446 -39.84 22.25 -7.11
CA ARG A 446 -39.46 21.13 -6.24
C ARG A 446 -38.47 20.18 -6.89
N GLN A 447 -38.65 19.84 -8.17
CA GLN A 447 -37.69 19.03 -8.92
C GLN A 447 -36.31 19.71 -8.99
N SER A 448 -36.27 21.01 -9.25
CA SER A 448 -35.02 21.79 -9.28
C SER A 448 -34.33 21.83 -7.92
N MET A 449 -35.09 21.99 -6.83
CA MET A 449 -34.53 21.95 -5.46
C MET A 449 -34.00 20.59 -5.09
N HIS A 450 -34.75 19.51 -5.37
CA HIS A 450 -34.30 18.14 -5.16
C HIS A 450 -32.99 17.89 -5.90
N PHE A 451 -32.93 18.27 -7.19
CA PHE A 451 -31.72 18.16 -7.99
C PHE A 451 -30.54 18.93 -7.37
N PHE A 452 -30.76 20.17 -6.90
CA PHE A 452 -29.73 20.95 -6.23
C PHE A 452 -29.22 20.26 -4.95
N LEU A 453 -30.13 19.80 -4.09
CA LEU A 453 -29.78 19.16 -2.83
C LEU A 453 -28.99 17.87 -3.07
N GLU A 454 -29.45 17.00 -3.96
CA GLU A 454 -28.79 15.74 -4.27
C GLU A 454 -27.44 15.99 -4.96
N HIS A 455 -27.47 16.62 -6.14
CA HIS A 455 -26.31 16.64 -7.04
C HIS A 455 -25.34 17.78 -6.75
N ASP A 456 -25.81 18.95 -6.33
CA ASP A 456 -24.97 20.14 -6.15
C ASP A 456 -24.52 20.37 -4.70
N LEU A 457 -25.14 19.70 -3.73
CA LEU A 457 -24.80 19.86 -2.33
C LEU A 457 -24.33 18.55 -1.69
N LEU A 458 -25.22 17.56 -1.55
CA LEU A 458 -24.94 16.34 -0.79
C LEU A 458 -23.88 15.46 -1.47
N MET A 459 -23.93 15.35 -2.80
CA MET A 459 -22.90 14.63 -3.54
C MET A 459 -21.52 15.31 -3.44
N LYS A 460 -21.44 16.64 -3.53
CA LYS A 460 -20.16 17.38 -3.46
C LYS A 460 -19.57 17.44 -2.04
N THR A 461 -20.40 17.24 -1.03
CA THR A 461 -19.98 17.23 0.38
C THR A 461 -19.75 15.83 0.93
N ASN A 462 -19.94 14.78 0.11
CA ASN A 462 -19.89 13.37 0.49
C ASN A 462 -20.87 13.00 1.61
N GLN A 463 -22.07 13.59 1.54
CA GLN A 463 -23.13 13.51 2.55
C GLN A 463 -24.40 12.80 2.04
N MET A 464 -24.41 12.44 0.75
CA MET A 464 -25.54 11.75 0.11
C MET A 464 -25.84 10.38 0.74
N PHE A 465 -24.80 9.69 1.22
CA PHE A 465 -24.91 8.34 1.75
C PHE A 465 -24.58 8.32 3.24
N LYS A 466 -25.29 7.48 3.98
CA LYS A 466 -25.11 7.34 5.43
C LYS A 466 -23.79 6.66 5.74
N LYS A 467 -22.98 7.25 6.63
CA LYS A 467 -21.75 6.65 7.13
C LYS A 467 -22.06 5.43 8.01
N ALA A 468 -21.18 4.44 8.00
CA ALA A 468 -21.31 3.27 8.87
C ALA A 468 -21.16 3.67 10.36
N GLU A 469 -22.02 3.14 11.22
CA GLU A 469 -22.00 3.46 12.66
C GLU A 469 -20.97 2.63 13.44
N ASN A 470 -20.98 1.31 13.23
CA ASN A 470 -20.04 0.39 13.87
C ASN A 470 -18.79 0.23 13.01
N THR A 471 -17.76 1.03 13.28
CA THR A 471 -16.56 1.09 12.43
C THR A 471 -15.31 0.54 13.11
N ILE A 472 -14.41 0.01 12.28
CA ILE A 472 -13.02 -0.27 12.61
C ILE A 472 -12.11 0.57 11.71
N THR A 473 -10.81 0.59 11.98
CA THR A 473 -9.86 1.22 11.04
C THR A 473 -9.67 0.36 9.79
N SER A 474 -9.38 1.00 8.65
CA SER A 474 -9.10 0.30 7.40
C SER A 474 -7.89 -0.63 7.52
N LYS A 475 -6.86 -0.26 8.29
CA LYS A 475 -5.76 -1.16 8.65
C LYS A 475 -6.22 -2.42 9.38
N GLU A 476 -7.08 -2.28 10.40
CA GLU A 476 -7.62 -3.44 11.12
C GLU A 476 -8.45 -4.34 10.20
N TYR A 477 -9.27 -3.75 9.31
CA TYR A 477 -10.05 -4.50 8.33
C TYR A 477 -9.16 -5.32 7.39
N TRP A 478 -8.13 -4.70 6.80
CA TRP A 478 -7.24 -5.36 5.84
C TRP A 478 -6.32 -6.39 6.50
N GLU A 479 -5.76 -6.10 7.67
CA GLU A 479 -4.95 -7.10 8.39
C GLU A 479 -5.78 -8.33 8.79
N LYS A 480 -7.06 -8.14 9.17
CA LYS A 480 -7.97 -9.26 9.39
C LYS A 480 -8.21 -10.05 8.11
N TYR A 481 -8.54 -9.37 7.00
CA TYR A 481 -8.74 -10.02 5.70
C TYR A 481 -7.51 -10.83 5.27
N PHE A 482 -6.31 -10.28 5.43
CA PHE A 482 -5.06 -10.95 5.08
C PHE A 482 -4.67 -12.08 6.04
N ALA A 483 -5.02 -11.99 7.32
CA ALA A 483 -4.85 -13.10 8.26
C ALA A 483 -5.72 -14.31 7.86
N GLU A 484 -6.94 -14.05 7.37
CA GLU A 484 -7.86 -15.07 6.84
C GLU A 484 -7.47 -15.56 5.44
N ASN A 485 -6.72 -14.75 4.67
CA ASN A 485 -6.32 -15.02 3.29
C ASN A 485 -4.82 -14.74 3.07
N PRO A 486 -3.89 -15.49 3.71
CA PRO A 486 -2.47 -15.15 3.72
C PRO A 486 -1.81 -15.15 2.34
N ASN A 487 -2.29 -15.98 1.41
CA ASN A 487 -1.81 -16.06 0.03
C ASN A 487 -2.22 -14.86 -0.84
N LYS A 488 -3.11 -14.00 -0.35
CA LYS A 488 -3.62 -12.80 -1.05
C LYS A 488 -3.02 -11.51 -0.51
N LYS A 489 -2.16 -11.58 0.51
CA LYS A 489 -1.52 -10.41 1.11
C LYS A 489 -0.41 -9.91 0.18
N PRO A 490 -0.47 -8.66 -0.31
CA PRO A 490 0.66 -8.07 -1.02
C PRO A 490 1.92 -8.06 -0.13
N SER A 491 3.07 -8.35 -0.73
CA SER A 491 4.34 -8.42 -0.01
C SER A 491 4.84 -7.08 0.53
N LYS A 492 4.38 -5.95 -0.06
CA LYS A 492 4.90 -4.59 0.19
C LYS A 492 3.76 -3.61 0.47
N ILE A 493 3.17 -3.70 1.66
CA ILE A 493 2.08 -2.81 2.10
C ILE A 493 2.65 -1.60 2.84
N ILE A 494 2.14 -0.42 2.50
CA ILE A 494 2.41 0.85 3.19
C ILE A 494 1.09 1.38 3.73
N TYR A 495 0.97 1.43 5.05
CA TYR A 495 -0.16 2.08 5.71
C TYR A 495 0.09 3.59 5.78
N TYR A 496 -0.81 4.40 5.22
CA TYR A 496 -0.63 5.85 5.10
C TYR A 496 -1.74 6.66 5.78
N SER A 497 -1.55 7.98 5.91
CA SER A 497 -2.56 8.91 6.41
C SER A 497 -2.52 10.20 5.61
N GLY A 498 -3.68 10.83 5.40
CA GLY A 498 -3.79 12.07 4.64
C GLY A 498 -3.99 11.83 3.14
N ASP A 499 -3.54 12.78 2.33
CA ASP A 499 -3.70 12.75 0.87
C ASP A 499 -2.89 11.60 0.22
N PRO A 500 -3.46 10.80 -0.71
CA PRO A 500 -2.77 9.67 -1.34
C PRO A 500 -1.51 10.05 -2.12
N THR A 501 -1.56 11.13 -2.91
CA THR A 501 -0.39 11.60 -3.69
C THR A 501 0.73 12.05 -2.77
N LYS A 502 0.39 12.85 -1.75
CA LYS A 502 1.34 13.27 -0.73
C LYS A 502 1.93 12.09 0.04
N ALA A 503 1.14 11.06 0.33
CA ALA A 503 1.63 9.87 1.02
C ALA A 503 2.70 9.12 0.22
N MET A 504 2.54 9.02 -1.10
CA MET A 504 3.57 8.47 -1.99
C MET A 504 4.84 9.33 -1.96
N ASP A 505 4.71 10.65 -2.06
CA ASP A 505 5.87 11.57 -2.02
C ASP A 505 6.59 11.56 -0.67
N ASP A 506 5.85 11.55 0.43
CA ASP A 506 6.38 11.45 1.79
C ASP A 506 7.11 10.11 1.98
N PHE A 507 6.58 9.02 1.43
CA PHE A 507 7.26 7.73 1.42
C PHE A 507 8.59 7.78 0.65
N LYS A 508 8.60 8.33 -0.58
CA LYS A 508 9.83 8.48 -1.38
C LYS A 508 10.87 9.32 -0.62
N LYS A 509 10.47 10.48 -0.12
CA LYS A 509 11.33 11.42 0.62
C LYS A 509 11.90 10.81 1.89
N LYS A 510 11.07 10.16 2.71
CA LYS A 510 11.50 9.50 3.96
C LYS A 510 12.55 8.43 3.71
N ASN A 511 12.50 7.77 2.56
CA ASN A 511 13.35 6.65 2.21
C ASN A 511 14.56 7.03 1.33
N GLY A 512 14.73 8.31 0.99
CA GLY A 512 15.83 8.78 0.15
C GLY A 512 15.71 8.32 -1.30
N ILE A 513 14.50 8.07 -1.79
CA ILE A 513 14.21 7.75 -3.19
C ILE A 513 14.06 9.06 -3.94
N THR A 514 14.94 9.31 -4.91
CA THR A 514 15.03 10.59 -5.62
C THR A 514 14.63 10.46 -7.08
N LYS A 515 13.97 11.50 -7.59
CA LYS A 515 13.78 11.70 -9.04
C LYS A 515 15.11 12.07 -9.67
N ASN A 516 15.69 11.18 -10.49
CA ASN A 516 17.04 11.38 -11.06
C ASN A 516 17.21 10.76 -12.46
N TYR A 517 16.13 10.60 -13.23
CA TYR A 517 16.22 10.13 -14.61
C TYR A 517 17.16 11.00 -15.47
N GLN A 518 17.93 10.35 -16.33
CA GLN A 518 18.96 11.01 -17.16
C GLN A 518 18.48 11.26 -18.60
N GLU A 519 17.57 10.43 -19.09
CA GLU A 519 17.04 10.44 -20.45
C GLU A 519 15.52 10.27 -20.42
N GLU A 520 14.83 10.79 -21.44
CA GLU A 520 13.40 10.52 -21.66
C GLU A 520 13.13 9.01 -21.70
N ASN A 521 11.97 8.61 -21.17
CA ASN A 521 11.56 7.21 -21.05
C ASN A 521 12.63 6.33 -20.37
N PHE A 522 13.47 6.92 -19.53
CA PHE A 522 14.57 6.25 -18.83
C PHE A 522 15.54 5.52 -19.77
N GLY A 523 15.64 5.99 -21.03
CA GLY A 523 16.46 5.39 -22.09
C GLY A 523 15.76 4.30 -22.91
N PHE A 524 14.48 3.97 -22.64
CA PHE A 524 13.71 2.91 -23.31
C PHE A 524 12.69 3.47 -24.33
N ASN A 525 13.14 4.35 -25.23
CA ASN A 525 12.30 4.95 -26.25
C ASN A 525 11.66 3.93 -27.21
N GLU A 526 12.29 2.76 -27.38
CA GLU A 526 11.74 1.67 -28.19
C GLU A 526 10.42 1.08 -27.65
N ASN A 527 10.13 1.28 -26.36
CA ASN A 527 8.93 0.80 -25.69
C ASN A 527 7.82 1.85 -25.62
N SER A 528 8.16 3.13 -25.85
CA SER A 528 7.17 4.18 -26.04
C SER A 528 6.52 4.00 -27.41
N THR A 529 5.21 3.76 -27.43
CA THR A 529 4.47 3.40 -28.64
C THR A 529 3.22 4.26 -28.83
N GLU A 530 2.87 4.49 -30.09
CA GLU A 530 1.60 5.12 -30.45
C GLU A 530 0.46 4.09 -30.40
N ILE A 531 -0.76 4.57 -30.15
CA ILE A 531 -1.99 3.76 -30.04
C ILE A 531 -2.24 2.88 -31.27
N ASN A 532 -1.79 3.31 -32.45
CA ASN A 532 -1.97 2.62 -33.73
C ASN A 532 -0.77 1.72 -34.12
N SER A 533 0.13 1.40 -33.18
CA SER A 533 1.33 0.64 -33.52
C SER A 533 1.03 -0.81 -33.92
N PRO A 534 1.91 -1.44 -34.73
CA PRO A 534 1.74 -2.84 -35.16
C PRO A 534 1.59 -3.82 -33.99
N GLN A 535 2.22 -3.54 -32.85
CA GLN A 535 2.15 -4.36 -31.65
C GLN A 535 0.73 -4.37 -31.06
N ILE A 536 0.06 -3.22 -31.01
CA ILE A 536 -1.32 -3.10 -30.54
C ILE A 536 -2.29 -3.72 -31.53
N ALA A 537 -2.08 -3.50 -32.83
CA ALA A 537 -2.86 -4.12 -33.89
C ALA A 537 -2.82 -5.66 -33.81
N ALA A 538 -1.66 -6.25 -33.55
CA ALA A 538 -1.51 -7.70 -33.38
C ALA A 538 -2.29 -8.24 -32.17
N GLY A 539 -2.37 -7.47 -31.07
CA GLY A 539 -3.25 -7.79 -29.93
C GLY A 539 -4.72 -7.78 -30.34
N MET A 540 -5.14 -6.74 -31.05
CA MET A 540 -6.52 -6.60 -31.53
C MET A 540 -6.94 -7.78 -32.41
N ASP A 541 -6.10 -8.19 -33.36
CA ASP A 541 -6.37 -9.33 -34.24
C ASP A 541 -6.54 -10.62 -33.44
N ARG A 542 -5.69 -10.84 -32.43
CA ARG A 542 -5.82 -11.98 -31.52
C ARG A 542 -7.14 -11.94 -30.75
N PHE A 543 -7.49 -10.79 -30.16
CA PHE A 543 -8.76 -10.64 -29.46
C PHE A 543 -9.96 -10.88 -30.38
N LYS A 544 -9.97 -10.30 -31.59
CA LYS A 544 -11.04 -10.50 -32.56
C LYS A 544 -11.18 -11.97 -32.95
N SER A 545 -10.07 -12.70 -33.07
CA SER A 545 -10.12 -14.16 -33.30
C SER A 545 -10.84 -14.90 -32.17
N ILE A 546 -10.49 -14.61 -30.91
CA ILE A 546 -11.15 -15.22 -29.74
C ILE A 546 -12.62 -14.83 -29.66
N ALA A 547 -12.94 -13.55 -29.86
CA ALA A 547 -14.30 -13.04 -29.82
C ALA A 547 -15.19 -13.69 -30.91
N LYS A 548 -14.66 -13.88 -32.13
CA LYS A 548 -15.36 -14.58 -33.22
C LYS A 548 -15.71 -16.03 -32.84
N GLU A 549 -14.79 -16.74 -32.19
CA GLU A 549 -15.04 -18.10 -31.68
C GLU A 549 -16.16 -18.10 -30.63
N VAL A 550 -16.10 -17.20 -29.64
CA VAL A 550 -17.14 -17.07 -28.60
C VAL A 550 -18.50 -16.73 -29.19
N ILE A 551 -18.57 -15.81 -30.16
CA ILE A 551 -19.81 -15.47 -30.87
C ILE A 551 -20.37 -16.71 -31.57
N ASN A 552 -19.54 -17.43 -32.32
CA ASN A 552 -19.96 -18.63 -33.03
C ASN A 552 -20.56 -19.69 -32.07
N ASP A 553 -19.90 -19.93 -30.95
CA ASP A 553 -20.35 -20.91 -29.96
C ASP A 553 -21.64 -20.47 -29.26
N TYR A 554 -21.75 -19.19 -28.90
CA TYR A 554 -22.92 -18.63 -28.23
C TYR A 554 -24.20 -18.83 -29.06
N TYR A 555 -24.19 -18.46 -30.34
CA TYR A 555 -25.37 -18.61 -31.20
C TYR A 555 -25.61 -20.05 -31.68
N LYS A 556 -24.58 -20.91 -31.68
CA LYS A 556 -24.78 -22.35 -31.96
C LYS A 556 -25.52 -23.07 -30.84
N ASN A 557 -25.31 -22.64 -29.59
CA ASN A 557 -25.92 -23.27 -28.41
C ASN A 557 -27.28 -22.66 -28.02
N ASN A 558 -27.61 -21.48 -28.54
CA ASN A 558 -28.85 -20.74 -28.27
C ASN A 558 -29.84 -20.72 -29.47
N GLN A 559 -29.52 -21.42 -30.56
CA GLN A 559 -30.44 -21.78 -31.65
C GLN A 559 -30.93 -23.22 -31.43
#